data_AF-A0A5J5KZ91-F1
#
_entry.id   AF-A0A5J5KZ91-F1
#
_cell.length_a   1.000
_cell.length_b   1.000
_cell.length_c   1.000
_cell.angle_alpha   90.00
_cell.angle_beta   90.00
_cell.angle_gamma   90.00
#
_symmetry.space_group_name_H-M   'P 1'
#
loop_
_entity.id
_entity.type
_entity.pdbx_description
1 polymer ?
#
loop_
_entity_poly.entity_id
_entity_poly.type
_entity_poly.pdbx_seq_one_letter_code
_entity_poly.pdbx_strand_id
1 'polypeptide(L)'
;MPRLLPPADAGWERRRPLRLVLLTATSYVLLLATIWVQTHDPEIVAAVSSAPDGGAGLSPGPGWATAGGLALLYGVPLVLWWRKVPYVLHLMAGLCILGGVVFALSATTGFLWNWRVGVVPLAGVLVNIAWLVLAYRRDRV
;
A
#
# COMPACT_ATOMS: atom_id res chain seq x y z
N MET A 1 9.67 17.70 25.53
CA MET A 1 8.70 16.69 25.03
C MET A 1 9.46 15.70 24.15
N PRO A 2 9.42 14.39 24.42
CA PRO A 2 9.94 13.41 23.48
C PRO A 2 9.15 13.57 22.17
N ARG A 3 9.82 14.03 21.11
CA ARG A 3 9.23 14.06 19.77
C ARG A 3 9.14 12.61 19.30
N LEU A 4 7.98 12.00 19.54
CA LEU A 4 7.64 10.62 19.15
C LEU A 4 7.85 10.36 17.65
N LEU A 5 7.80 11.42 16.85
CA LEU A 5 8.17 11.42 15.44
C LEU A 5 9.06 12.64 15.18
N PRO A 6 10.14 12.52 14.38
CA PRO A 6 10.86 13.67 13.85
C PRO A 6 9.83 14.68 13.31
N PRO A 7 9.99 15.99 13.57
CA PRO A 7 9.10 16.96 12.96
C PRO A 7 9.14 16.73 11.45
N ALA A 8 7.98 16.73 10.80
CA ALA A 8 7.87 16.80 9.35
C ALA A 8 8.66 18.03 8.88
N ASP A 9 9.97 17.87 8.68
CA ASP A 9 10.81 18.96 8.24
C ASP A 9 10.43 19.18 6.79
N ALA A 10 9.74 20.30 6.57
CA ALA A 10 9.38 20.78 5.24
C ALA A 10 10.60 20.78 4.30
N GLY A 11 11.82 20.92 4.84
CA GLY A 11 13.07 20.77 4.10
C GLY A 11 13.30 19.36 3.53
N TRP A 12 13.11 18.30 4.31
CA TRP A 12 13.28 16.91 3.86
C TRP A 12 12.20 16.50 2.85
N GLU A 13 10.94 16.86 3.14
CA GLU A 13 9.81 16.65 2.23
C GLU A 13 10.03 17.31 0.87
N ARG A 14 10.60 18.52 0.86
CA ARG A 14 10.92 19.26 -0.37
C ARG A 14 12.12 18.70 -1.13
N ARG A 15 13.09 18.09 -0.43
CA ARG A 15 14.31 17.51 -1.04
C ARG A 15 14.03 16.28 -1.89
N ARG A 16 12.97 15.52 -1.59
CA ARG A 16 12.54 14.32 -2.34
C ARG A 16 13.72 13.43 -2.76
N PRO A 17 14.45 12.84 -1.80
CA PRO A 17 15.59 12.01 -2.15
C PRO A 17 15.16 10.91 -3.13
N LEU A 18 15.96 10.66 -4.17
CA LEU A 18 15.64 9.74 -5.24
C LEU A 18 15.22 8.36 -4.72
N ARG A 19 15.87 7.87 -3.66
CA ARG A 19 15.54 6.60 -3.00
C ARG A 19 14.10 6.56 -2.47
N LEU A 20 13.60 7.68 -1.93
CA LEU A 20 12.21 7.78 -1.44
C LEU A 20 11.22 7.81 -2.61
N VAL A 21 11.57 8.49 -3.70
CA VAL A 21 10.76 8.49 -4.94
C VAL A 21 10.66 7.09 -5.52
N LEU A 22 11.78 6.36 -5.61
CA LEU A 22 11.81 4.98 -6.09
C LEU A 22 10.97 4.06 -5.21
N LEU A 23 11.12 4.13 -3.88
CA LEU A 23 10.31 3.32 -2.96
C LEU A 23 8.82 3.66 -3.06
N THR A 24 8.45 4.93 -3.19
CA THR A 24 7.07 5.33 -3.46
C THR A 24 6.59 4.67 -4.75
N ALA A 25 7.30 4.84 -5.87
CA ALA A 25 6.91 4.27 -7.15
C ALA A 25 6.76 2.74 -7.09
N THR A 26 7.72 2.04 -6.46
CA THR A 26 7.66 0.59 -6.24
C THR A 26 6.45 0.19 -5.40
N SER A 27 6.11 0.94 -4.35
CA SER A 27 4.91 0.70 -3.53
C SER A 27 3.63 0.78 -4.38
N TYR A 28 3.51 1.77 -5.26
CA TYR A 28 2.37 1.86 -6.20
C TYR A 28 2.32 0.72 -7.21
N VAL A 29 3.47 0.34 -7.78
CA VAL A 29 3.54 -0.80 -8.71
C VAL A 29 3.10 -2.09 -8.00
N LEU A 30 3.52 -2.31 -6.76
CA LEU A 30 3.14 -3.48 -5.98
C LEU A 30 1.66 -3.47 -5.58
N LEU A 31 1.10 -2.28 -5.31
CA LEU A 31 -0.35 -2.13 -5.09
C LEU A 31 -1.13 -2.52 -6.36
N LEU A 32 -0.74 -2.01 -7.53
CA LEU A 32 -1.38 -2.35 -8.80
C LEU A 32 -1.20 -3.84 -9.14
N ALA A 33 -0.02 -4.40 -8.89
CA ALA A 33 0.24 -5.82 -9.08
C ALA A 33 -0.61 -6.69 -8.14
N THR A 34 -0.83 -6.24 -6.90
CA THR A 34 -1.72 -6.94 -5.94
C THR A 34 -3.15 -6.95 -6.46
N ILE A 35 -3.66 -5.80 -6.91
CA ILE A 35 -4.99 -5.71 -7.51
C ILE A 35 -5.09 -6.61 -8.73
N TRP A 36 -4.07 -6.58 -9.60
CA TRP A 36 -4.02 -7.42 -10.80
C TRP A 36 -4.09 -8.90 -10.46
N VAL A 37 -3.27 -9.39 -9.53
CA VAL A 37 -3.27 -10.78 -9.07
C VAL A 37 -4.64 -11.14 -8.50
N GLN A 38 -5.24 -10.30 -7.65
CA GLN A 38 -6.56 -10.59 -7.09
C GLN A 38 -7.68 -10.67 -8.13
N THR A 39 -7.55 -9.96 -9.25
CA THR A 39 -8.56 -9.94 -10.32
C THR A 39 -8.32 -11.03 -11.38
N HIS A 40 -7.07 -11.43 -11.63
CA HIS A 40 -6.71 -12.31 -12.75
C HIS A 40 -6.14 -13.67 -12.34
N ASP A 41 -5.82 -13.89 -11.06
CA ASP A 41 -5.33 -15.19 -10.61
C ASP A 41 -6.44 -16.25 -10.76
N PRO A 42 -6.17 -17.34 -11.48
CA PRO A 42 -7.19 -18.34 -11.80
C PRO A 42 -7.70 -19.07 -10.56
N GLU A 43 -6.91 -19.21 -9.50
CA GLU A 43 -7.36 -19.84 -8.26
C GLU A 43 -8.33 -18.93 -7.52
N ILE A 44 -8.08 -17.62 -7.50
CA ILE A 44 -8.97 -16.62 -6.89
C ILE A 44 -10.29 -16.54 -7.67
N VAL A 45 -10.23 -16.47 -9.00
CA VAL A 45 -11.42 -16.44 -9.86
C VAL A 45 -12.24 -17.72 -9.69
N ALA A 46 -11.58 -18.89 -9.66
CA ALA A 46 -12.24 -20.16 -9.44
C ALA A 46 -12.88 -20.23 -8.04
N ALA A 47 -12.17 -19.83 -6.99
CA ALA A 47 -12.66 -19.81 -5.61
C ALA A 47 -13.93 -18.95 -5.48
N VAL A 48 -13.95 -17.76 -6.08
CA VAL A 48 -15.12 -16.87 -6.11
C VAL A 48 -16.30 -17.50 -6.84
N SER A 49 -16.07 -18.14 -7.99
CA SER A 49 -17.12 -18.81 -8.77
C SER A 49 -17.70 -20.07 -8.10
N SER A 50 -16.92 -20.72 -7.24
CA SER A 50 -17.31 -21.94 -6.52
C SER A 50 -17.99 -21.70 -5.16
N ALA A 51 -18.18 -20.44 -4.75
CA ALA A 51 -18.77 -20.10 -3.47
C ALA A 51 -20.25 -20.56 -3.37
N PRO A 52 -20.75 -20.93 -2.16
CA PRO A 52 -22.05 -21.59 -1.97
C PRO A 52 -23.26 -20.85 -2.56
N ASP A 53 -23.15 -19.54 -2.76
CA ASP A 53 -24.19 -18.67 -3.31
C ASP A 53 -23.98 -18.37 -4.82
N GLY A 54 -23.21 -19.20 -5.53
CA GLY A 54 -22.83 -18.97 -6.93
C GLY A 54 -21.93 -17.75 -7.14
N GLY A 55 -21.26 -17.29 -6.07
CA GLY A 55 -20.46 -16.06 -6.09
C GLY A 55 -21.28 -14.77 -6.06
N ALA A 56 -22.59 -14.83 -5.81
CA ALA A 56 -23.46 -13.64 -5.75
C ALA A 56 -23.07 -12.74 -4.57
N GLY A 57 -22.19 -11.78 -4.81
CA GLY A 57 -21.67 -10.81 -3.83
C GLY A 57 -20.14 -10.83 -3.67
N LEU A 58 -19.46 -11.79 -4.28
CA LEU A 58 -18.00 -11.87 -4.30
C LEU A 58 -17.50 -11.51 -5.69
N SER A 59 -16.59 -10.54 -5.79
CA SER A 59 -15.91 -10.17 -7.04
C SER A 59 -14.44 -10.56 -6.95
N PRO A 60 -13.82 -11.04 -8.03
CA PRO A 60 -12.37 -11.17 -8.12
C PRO A 60 -11.73 -9.78 -8.00
N GLY A 61 -11.02 -9.55 -6.89
CA GLY A 61 -10.40 -8.27 -6.59
C GLY A 61 -11.36 -7.17 -6.11
N PRO A 62 -10.85 -5.93 -5.98
CA PRO A 62 -11.62 -4.82 -5.41
C PRO A 62 -12.77 -4.41 -6.34
N GLY A 63 -13.98 -4.28 -5.78
CA GLY A 63 -15.11 -3.68 -6.51
C GLY A 63 -14.87 -2.21 -6.87
N TRP A 64 -15.66 -1.66 -7.79
CA TRP A 64 -15.50 -0.29 -8.29
C TRP A 64 -15.42 0.78 -7.20
N ALA A 65 -16.24 0.65 -6.14
CA ALA A 65 -16.21 1.56 -5.00
C ALA A 65 -14.87 1.47 -4.24
N THR A 66 -14.35 0.27 -4.03
CA THR A 66 -13.04 0.03 -3.40
C THR A 66 -11.90 0.52 -4.28
N ALA A 67 -11.94 0.25 -5.58
CA ALA A 67 -10.94 0.72 -6.54
C ALA A 67 -10.92 2.26 -6.60
N GLY A 68 -12.08 2.92 -6.65
CA GLY A 68 -12.20 4.37 -6.59
C GLY A 68 -11.73 4.95 -5.26
N GLY A 69 -12.09 4.29 -4.15
CA GLY A 69 -11.62 4.64 -2.81
C GLY A 69 -10.10 4.55 -2.69
N LEU A 70 -9.48 3.47 -3.19
CA LEU A 70 -8.02 3.30 -3.23
C LEU A 70 -7.37 4.36 -4.13
N ALA A 71 -7.93 4.64 -5.30
CA ALA A 71 -7.42 5.67 -6.21
C ALA A 71 -7.40 7.05 -5.55
N LEU A 72 -8.43 7.40 -4.76
CA LEU A 72 -8.46 8.64 -4.00
C LEU A 72 -7.49 8.59 -2.81
N LEU A 73 -7.55 7.52 -2.02
CA LEU A 73 -6.80 7.35 -0.78
C LEU A 73 -5.28 7.37 -1.01
N TYR A 74 -4.82 6.80 -2.12
CA TYR A 74 -3.41 6.80 -2.50
C TYR A 74 -3.09 7.98 -3.45
N GLY A 75 -3.90 8.20 -4.48
CA GLY A 75 -3.65 9.21 -5.50
C GLY A 75 -3.65 10.65 -4.98
N VAL A 76 -4.55 11.03 -4.08
CA VAL A 76 -4.59 12.39 -3.52
C VAL A 76 -3.30 12.72 -2.75
N PRO A 77 -2.86 11.93 -1.75
CA PRO A 77 -1.57 12.16 -1.11
C PRO A 77 -0.41 12.19 -2.10
N LEU A 78 -0.39 11.32 -3.12
CA LEU A 78 0.66 11.32 -4.12
C LEU A 78 0.71 12.64 -4.91
N VAL A 79 -0.44 13.15 -5.34
CA VAL A 79 -0.55 14.42 -6.07
C VAL A 79 -0.14 15.59 -5.18
N LEU A 80 -0.59 15.62 -3.93
CA LEU A 80 -0.21 16.66 -2.96
C LEU A 80 1.29 16.63 -2.69
N TRP A 81 1.85 15.44 -2.49
CA TRP A 81 3.28 15.23 -2.32
C TRP A 81 4.04 15.71 -3.56
N TRP A 82 3.56 15.38 -4.77
CA TRP A 82 4.11 15.83 -6.06
C TRP A 82 4.03 17.35 -6.27
N ARG A 83 3.03 18.01 -5.68
CA ARG A 83 2.89 19.48 -5.65
C ARG A 83 3.69 20.17 -4.55
N LYS A 84 4.53 19.44 -3.79
CA LYS A 84 5.38 19.96 -2.69
C LYS A 84 4.54 20.52 -1.52
N VAL A 85 3.32 20.03 -1.35
CA VAL A 85 2.50 20.36 -0.18
C VAL A 85 3.21 19.79 1.06
N PRO A 86 3.43 20.60 2.12
CA PRO A 86 4.10 20.13 3.33
C PRO A 86 3.19 19.17 4.14
N TYR A 87 3.80 18.39 5.02
CA TYR A 87 3.17 17.44 5.95
C TYR A 87 2.52 16.21 5.33
N VAL A 88 2.63 16.03 4.01
CA VAL A 88 2.05 14.89 3.29
C VAL A 88 2.76 13.57 3.63
N LEU A 89 4.00 13.64 4.12
CA LEU A 89 4.80 12.44 4.41
C LEU A 89 4.24 11.65 5.60
N HIS A 90 3.60 12.33 6.56
CA HIS A 90 2.87 11.66 7.66
C HIS A 90 1.58 11.00 7.19
N LEU A 91 0.87 11.60 6.23
CA LEU A 91 -0.29 10.99 5.60
C LEU A 91 0.12 9.70 4.87
N MET A 92 1.19 9.75 4.07
CA MET A 92 1.73 8.58 3.37
C MET A 92 2.24 7.50 4.35
N ALA A 93 2.84 7.90 5.48
CA ALA A 93 3.23 6.98 6.55
C ALA A 93 2.01 6.28 7.17
N GLY A 94 0.92 7.00 7.42
CA GLY A 94 -0.34 6.43 7.88
C GLY A 94 -0.91 5.41 6.90
N LEU A 95 -0.83 5.68 5.60
CA LEU A 95 -1.24 4.74 4.55
C LEU A 95 -0.37 3.48 4.51
N CYS A 96 0.94 3.61 4.73
CA CYS A 96 1.85 2.47 4.83
C CYS A 96 1.46 1.55 6.00
N ILE A 97 1.15 2.12 7.16
CA ILE A 97 0.71 1.37 8.34
C ILE A 97 -0.65 0.70 8.08
N LEU A 98 -1.61 1.44 7.52
CA LEU A 98 -2.93 0.92 7.18
C LEU A 98 -2.83 -0.28 6.23
N GLY A 99 -1.98 -0.18 5.19
CA GLY A 99 -1.72 -1.29 4.28
C GLY A 99 -1.14 -2.53 5.00
N GLY A 100 -0.24 -2.34 5.97
CA GLY A 100 0.28 -3.42 6.80
C GLY A 100 -0.79 -4.08 7.68
N VAL A 101 -1.69 -3.28 8.27
CA VAL A 101 -2.83 -3.81 9.06
C VAL A 101 -3.77 -4.62 8.20
N VAL A 102 -4.14 -4.11 7.02
CA VAL A 102 -5.01 -4.82 6.06
C VAL A 102 -4.36 -6.12 5.57
N PHE A 103 -3.05 -6.11 5.33
CA PHE A 103 -2.29 -7.32 5.01
C PHE A 103 -2.33 -8.33 6.15
N ALA A 104 -2.06 -7.91 7.39
CA ALA A 104 -2.08 -8.79 8.57
C ALA A 104 -3.46 -9.42 8.78
N LEU A 105 -4.53 -8.64 8.66
CA LEU A 105 -5.90 -9.14 8.74
C LEU A 105 -6.21 -10.15 7.61
N SER A 106 -5.80 -9.84 6.38
CA SER A 106 -5.94 -10.75 5.22
C SER A 106 -5.14 -12.05 5.38
N ALA A 107 -3.98 -11.98 6.05
CA ALA A 107 -3.18 -13.16 6.35
C ALA A 107 -3.88 -14.06 7.39
N THR A 108 -4.47 -13.46 8.43
CA THR A 108 -5.18 -14.20 9.48
C THR A 108 -6.47 -14.86 9.00
N THR A 109 -7.09 -14.35 7.94
CA THR A 109 -8.32 -14.93 7.34
C THR A 109 -8.04 -16.02 6.31
N GLY A 110 -6.77 -16.40 6.10
CA GLY A 110 -6.38 -17.45 5.14
C GLY A 110 -6.42 -17.03 3.67
N PHE A 111 -6.76 -15.77 3.36
CA PHE A 111 -6.79 -15.25 1.99
C PHE A 111 -5.41 -15.22 1.30
N LEU A 112 -4.32 -15.34 2.07
CA LEU A 112 -2.94 -15.36 1.58
C LEU A 112 -2.28 -16.74 1.67
N TRP A 113 -3.07 -17.83 1.79
CA TRP A 113 -2.51 -19.17 2.01
C TRP A 113 -1.66 -19.68 0.82
N ASN A 114 -1.92 -19.19 -0.39
CA ASN A 114 -1.10 -19.50 -1.56
C ASN A 114 0.08 -18.51 -1.63
N TRP A 115 1.30 -19.05 -1.61
CA TRP A 115 2.54 -18.27 -1.73
C TRP A 115 2.56 -17.36 -2.96
N ARG A 116 1.92 -17.76 -4.08
CA ARG A 116 1.83 -16.99 -5.33
C ARG A 116 1.02 -15.72 -5.16
N VAL A 117 -0.05 -15.79 -4.37
CA VAL A 117 -0.93 -14.66 -4.05
C VAL A 117 -0.32 -13.79 -2.94
N GLY A 118 0.38 -14.42 -1.99
CA GLY A 118 0.97 -13.74 -0.83
C GLY A 118 2.28 -12.99 -1.09
N VAL A 119 3.06 -13.36 -2.11
CA VAL A 119 4.40 -12.80 -2.33
C VAL A 119 4.37 -11.31 -2.72
N VAL A 120 3.42 -10.91 -3.57
CA VAL A 120 3.31 -9.52 -4.06
C VAL A 120 2.86 -8.56 -2.94
N PRO A 121 1.80 -8.86 -2.17
CA PRO A 121 1.44 -8.05 -1.01
C PRO A 121 2.53 -8.01 0.06
N LEU A 122 3.23 -9.14 0.30
CA LEU A 122 4.36 -9.18 1.24
C LEU A 122 5.51 -8.27 0.79
N ALA A 123 5.87 -8.29 -0.49
CA ALA A 123 6.84 -7.35 -1.05
C ALA A 123 6.37 -5.89 -0.86
N GLY A 124 5.07 -5.63 -1.01
CA GLY A 124 4.46 -4.31 -0.75
C GLY A 124 4.68 -3.86 0.70
N VAL A 125 4.46 -4.74 1.67
CA VAL A 125 4.72 -4.47 3.10
C VAL A 125 6.19 -4.16 3.34
N LEU A 126 7.11 -4.95 2.79
CA LEU A 126 8.56 -4.73 2.95
C LEU A 126 8.99 -3.38 2.35
N VAL A 127 8.45 -3.01 1.18
CA VAL A 127 8.72 -1.72 0.54
C VAL A 127 8.16 -0.57 1.38
N ASN A 128 6.96 -0.72 1.96
CA ASN A 128 6.38 0.27 2.86
C ASN A 128 7.20 0.43 4.16
N ILE A 129 7.73 -0.65 4.72
CA ILE A 129 8.64 -0.60 5.87
C ILE A 129 9.93 0.12 5.49
N ALA A 130 10.55 -0.23 4.36
CA ALA A 130 11.76 0.43 3.87
C ALA A 130 11.51 1.94 3.63
N TRP A 131 10.33 2.29 3.11
CA TRP A 131 9.90 3.67 2.93
C TRP A 131 9.80 4.41 4.26
N LEU A 132 9.13 3.84 5.27
CA LEU A 132 9.02 4.42 6.62
C LEU A 132 10.40 4.60 7.26
N VAL A 133 11.27 3.59 7.14
CA VAL A 133 12.64 3.65 7.65
C VAL A 133 13.42 4.79 6.99
N LEU A 134 13.32 4.93 5.67
CA LEU A 134 14.01 6.00 4.94
C LEU A 134 13.43 7.39 5.25
N ALA A 135 12.10 7.47 5.38
CA ALA A 135 11.39 8.69 5.72
C ALA A 135 11.80 9.23 7.08
N TYR A 136 11.97 8.35 8.08
CA TYR A 136 12.16 8.73 9.48
C TYR A 136 13.56 8.53 10.04
N ARG A 137 14.44 7.71 9.44
CA ARG A 137 15.88 7.60 9.80
C ARG A 137 16.79 8.48 8.96
N ARG A 138 16.26 9.62 8.50
CA ARG A 138 16.94 10.64 7.66
C ARG A 138 18.28 11.13 8.23
N ASP A 139 18.49 10.99 9.53
CA ASP A 139 19.70 11.46 10.24
C ASP A 139 20.96 10.62 9.94
N ARG A 140 20.82 9.48 9.24
CA ARG A 140 21.94 8.59 8.87
C ARG A 140 22.21 8.53 7.36
N VAL A 141 21.59 9.39 6.55
CA VAL A 141 21.70 9.42 5.08
C VAL A 141 22.31 10.72 4.60
#